data_AF-A0A1W9Z4J5-F1
#
_entry.id   AF-A0A1W9Z4J5-F1
#
_cell.length_a   1.000
_cell.length_b   1.000
_cell.length_c   1.000
_cell.angle_alpha   90.00
_cell.angle_beta   90.00
_cell.angle_gamma   90.00
#
_symmetry.space_group_name_H-M   'P 1'
#
loop_
_entity.id
_entity.type
_entity.pdbx_description
1 polymer ?
#
loop_
_entity_poly.entity_id
_entity_poly.type
_entity_poly.pdbx_seq_one_letter_code
_entity_poly.pdbx_strand_id
1 'polypeptide(L)'
;MTVLKPGALGPPTDPTTPAEFAASMAAAIEDAYWNSLAADGKRLFDRTTNTESDRDRRRIFVAIAQGVTGHLRVNAAALRVTADVPLPPNTHIEIDVTP
;
A
#
# COMPACT_ATOMS: atom_id res chain seq x y z
N MET A 1 -11.83 -15.19 8.35
CA MET A 1 -11.35 -13.81 8.54
C MET A 1 -9.88 -13.90 8.91
N THR A 2 -9.01 -13.94 7.91
CA THR A 2 -7.56 -13.96 8.10
C THR A 2 -7.15 -12.54 8.46
N VAL A 3 -6.51 -12.36 9.60
CA VAL A 3 -5.91 -11.06 9.95
C VAL A 3 -4.83 -10.81 8.90
N LEU A 4 -5.11 -9.93 7.94
CA LEU A 4 -4.12 -9.40 7.01
C LEU A 4 -2.98 -8.87 7.87
N LYS A 5 -1.85 -9.59 7.91
CA LYS A 5 -0.58 -9.05 8.42
C LYS A 5 -0.10 -8.13 7.31
N PRO A 6 -0.21 -6.79 7.44
CA PRO A 6 0.29 -5.91 6.41
C PRO A 6 1.78 -6.21 6.22
N GLY A 7 2.18 -6.53 4.99
CA GLY A 7 3.57 -6.73 4.55
C GLY A 7 4.55 -7.25 5.59
N ALA A 8 4.42 -8.51 6.00
CA ALA A 8 5.42 -9.14 6.87
C ALA A 8 5.68 -8.39 8.20
N LEU A 9 4.69 -7.71 8.79
CA LEU A 9 4.77 -7.11 10.15
C LEU A 9 4.90 -8.14 11.29
N GLY A 10 5.47 -9.32 11.00
CA GLY A 10 5.81 -10.35 11.98
C GLY A 10 7.09 -10.02 12.76
N PRO A 11 7.40 -10.83 13.79
CA PRO A 11 8.65 -10.71 14.51
C PRO A 11 9.86 -10.93 13.58
N PRO A 12 11.06 -10.41 13.92
CA PRO A 12 12.27 -10.59 13.09
C PRO A 12 12.63 -12.05 12.79
N THR A 13 12.17 -12.97 13.65
CA THR A 13 12.39 -14.42 13.55
C THR A 13 11.49 -15.10 12.52
N ASP A 14 10.53 -14.38 11.96
CA ASP A 14 9.60 -14.86 10.96
C ASP A 14 9.73 -13.98 9.71
N PRO A 15 10.66 -14.29 8.79
CA PRO A 15 10.86 -13.52 7.56
C PRO A 15 9.79 -13.81 6.50
N THR A 16 8.76 -14.60 6.83
CA THR A 16 7.75 -14.94 5.82
C THR A 16 6.93 -13.72 5.44
N THR A 17 7.10 -13.31 4.19
CA THR A 17 6.19 -12.40 3.54
C THR A 17 4.88 -13.13 3.25
N PRO A 18 3.73 -12.67 3.75
CA PRO A 18 2.44 -13.27 3.42
C PRO A 18 2.26 -13.29 1.90
N ALA A 19 1.71 -14.38 1.36
CA ALA A 19 1.49 -14.52 -0.08
C ALA A 19 0.61 -13.38 -0.63
N GLU A 20 -0.28 -12.86 0.20
CA GLU A 20 -1.18 -11.73 -0.06
C GLU A 20 -0.44 -10.40 -0.23
N PHE A 21 0.80 -10.28 0.25
CA PHE A 21 1.62 -9.11 -0.01
C PHE A 21 2.20 -9.12 -1.42
N ALA A 22 2.50 -10.30 -1.96
CA ALA A 22 3.00 -10.42 -3.33
C ALA A 22 1.91 -9.94 -4.32
N ALA A 23 2.30 -9.10 -5.28
CA ALA A 23 1.38 -8.43 -6.21
C ALA A 23 0.34 -7.49 -5.57
N SER A 24 0.46 -7.17 -4.28
CA SER A 24 -0.40 -6.17 -3.63
C SER A 24 0.00 -4.74 -4.00
N MET A 25 -0.94 -3.80 -3.83
CA MET A 25 -0.66 -2.37 -3.94
C MET A 25 0.43 -1.92 -2.96
N ALA A 26 0.50 -2.54 -1.78
CA ALA A 26 1.52 -2.24 -0.78
C ALA A 26 2.93 -2.63 -1.27
N ALA A 27 3.07 -3.77 -1.96
CA ALA A 27 4.33 -4.15 -2.60
C ALA A 27 4.72 -3.19 -3.73
N ALA A 28 3.76 -2.78 -4.57
CA ALA A 28 4.01 -1.81 -5.63
C ALA A 28 4.46 -0.43 -5.09
N ILE A 29 3.90 0.02 -3.98
CA ILE A 29 4.31 1.26 -3.29
C ILE A 29 5.72 1.12 -2.70
N GLU A 30 6.04 -0.02 -2.06
CA GLU A 30 7.38 -0.27 -1.52
C GLU A 30 8.44 -0.30 -2.65
N ASP A 31 8.12 -0.91 -3.79
CA ASP A 31 8.97 -0.92 -4.98
C ASP A 31 9.16 0.48 -5.58
N ALA A 32 8.09 1.27 -5.67
CA ALA A 32 8.17 2.66 -6.15
C ALA A 32 9.06 3.52 -5.25
N TYR A 33 8.93 3.38 -3.93
CA TYR A 33 9.78 4.08 -2.97
C TYR A 33 11.25 3.65 -3.10
N TRP A 34 11.50 2.35 -3.19
CA TRP A 34 12.84 1.82 -3.38
C TRP A 34 13.49 2.35 -4.67
N ASN A 35 12.75 2.34 -5.78
CA ASN A 35 13.22 2.85 -7.08
C ASN A 35 13.54 4.35 -7.03
N SER A 36 12.74 5.15 -6.32
CA SER A 36 13.02 6.58 -6.11
C SER A 36 14.31 6.80 -5.34
N LEU A 37 14.57 6.03 -4.28
CA LEU A 37 15.83 6.11 -3.53
C LEU A 37 17.03 5.74 -4.42
N ALA A 38 16.88 4.71 -5.27
CA ALA A 38 17.92 4.28 -6.19
C ALA A 38 18.26 5.36 -7.23
N ALA A 39 17.23 5.97 -7.82
CA ALA A 39 17.39 7.06 -8.79
C ALA A 39 18.14 8.27 -8.18
N ASP A 40 17.91 8.56 -6.91
CA ASP A 40 18.53 9.65 -6.18
C ASP A 40 19.89 9.29 -5.54
N GLY A 41 20.41 8.07 -5.79
CA GLY A 41 21.66 7.58 -5.21
C GLY A 41 21.64 7.50 -3.67
N LYS A 42 20.46 7.36 -3.07
CA LYS A 42 20.27 7.27 -1.61
C LYS A 42 20.54 5.86 -1.11
N ARG A 43 20.70 5.74 0.21
CA ARG A 43 20.83 4.43 0.85
C ARG A 43 19.56 3.61 0.66
N LEU A 44 19.71 2.46 0.00
CA LEU A 44 18.64 1.51 -0.20
C LEU A 44 18.37 0.72 1.08
N PHE A 45 17.16 0.19 1.20
CA PHE A 45 16.76 -0.73 2.25
C PHE A 45 16.59 -2.14 1.68
N ASP A 46 16.75 -3.14 2.55
CA ASP A 46 16.45 -4.51 2.21
C ASP A 46 14.93 -4.73 2.28
N ARG A 47 14.38 -5.32 1.22
CA ARG A 47 12.95 -5.60 1.06
C ARG A 47 12.55 -6.94 1.66
N THR A 48 13.52 -7.81 1.93
CA THR A 48 13.32 -9.19 2.38
C THR A 48 13.47 -9.36 3.88
N THR A 49 13.88 -8.31 4.59
CA THR A 49 14.12 -8.34 6.03
C THR A 49 12.92 -7.82 6.84
N ASN A 50 12.79 -8.36 8.06
CA ASN A 50 11.81 -7.94 9.07
C ASN A 50 12.46 -7.22 10.26
N THR A 51 13.49 -6.41 9.98
CA THR A 51 14.09 -5.56 11.01
C THR A 51 13.08 -4.54 11.53
N GLU A 52 13.35 -3.96 12.70
CA GLU A 52 12.49 -2.92 13.28
C GLU A 52 12.32 -1.72 12.34
N SER A 53 13.40 -1.26 11.72
CA SER A 53 13.39 -0.19 10.72
C SER A 53 12.49 -0.52 9.51
N ASP A 54 12.51 -1.78 9.05
CA ASP A 54 11.66 -2.21 7.94
C ASP A 54 10.18 -2.25 8.34
N ARG A 55 9.88 -2.72 9.56
CA ARG A 55 8.51 -2.69 10.09
C ARG A 55 8.01 -1.26 10.25
N ASP A 56 8.83 -0.34 10.76
CA ASP A 56 8.45 1.06 10.94
C ASP A 56 8.17 1.76 9.62
N ARG A 57 8.99 1.50 8.60
CA ARG A 57 8.70 1.97 7.23
C ARG A 57 7.36 1.44 6.71
N ARG A 58 7.08 0.15 6.90
CA ARG A 58 5.79 -0.44 6.48
C ARG A 58 4.61 0.10 7.29
N ARG A 59 4.80 0.43 8.58
CA ARG A 59 3.80 1.15 9.40
C ARG A 59 3.47 2.53 8.84
N ILE A 60 4.45 3.24 8.28
CA ILE A 60 4.19 4.53 7.61
C ILE A 60 3.24 4.32 6.41
N PHE A 61 3.48 3.32 5.56
CA PHE A 61 2.60 3.02 4.43
C PHE A 61 1.18 2.66 4.90
N VAL A 62 1.06 1.87 5.97
CA VAL A 62 -0.24 1.54 6.57
C VAL A 62 -0.94 2.80 7.10
N ALA A 63 -0.22 3.68 7.81
CA ALA A 63 -0.78 4.92 8.33
C ALA A 63 -1.27 5.85 7.20
N ILE A 64 -0.52 5.95 6.10
CA ILE A 64 -0.94 6.70 4.91
C ILE A 64 -2.23 6.10 4.33
N ALA A 65 -2.29 4.79 4.12
CA ALA A 65 -3.47 4.12 3.58
C ALA A 65 -4.71 4.30 4.48
N GLN A 66 -4.54 4.19 5.80
CA GLN A 66 -5.60 4.45 6.78
C GLN A 66 -6.04 5.92 6.79
N GLY A 67 -5.09 6.86 6.68
CA GLY A 67 -5.38 8.28 6.59
C GLY A 67 -6.17 8.63 5.32
N VAL A 68 -5.75 8.09 4.17
CA VAL A 68 -6.45 8.29 2.88
C VAL A 68 -7.86 7.71 2.95
N THR A 69 -8.02 6.45 3.35
CA THR A 69 -9.34 5.82 3.44
C THR A 69 -10.26 6.53 4.44
N GLY A 70 -9.74 6.93 5.61
CA GLY A 70 -10.47 7.73 6.59
C GLY A 70 -10.90 9.09 6.04
N HIS A 71 -10.00 9.80 5.33
CA HIS A 71 -10.30 11.09 4.73
C HIS A 71 -11.37 10.97 3.63
N LEU A 72 -11.27 9.97 2.76
CA LEU A 72 -12.23 9.74 1.68
C LEU A 72 -13.62 9.33 2.17
N ARG A 73 -13.73 8.62 3.30
CA ARG A 73 -15.03 8.31 3.92
C ARG A 73 -15.82 9.56 4.30
N VAL A 74 -15.13 10.61 4.74
CA VAL A 74 -15.76 11.89 5.13
C VAL A 74 -15.85 12.86 3.95
N ASN A 75 -14.93 12.74 2.99
CA ASN A 75 -14.78 13.66 1.86
C ASN A 75 -14.78 12.89 0.54
N ALA A 76 -15.88 12.21 0.20
CA ALA A 76 -15.94 11.37 -1.00
C ALA A 76 -15.57 12.12 -2.29
N ALA A 77 -15.90 13.42 -2.38
CA ALA A 77 -15.56 14.27 -3.52
C ALA A 77 -14.06 14.60 -3.67
N ALA A 78 -13.22 14.26 -2.69
CA ALA A 78 -11.77 14.42 -2.76
C ALA A 78 -11.12 13.40 -3.69
N LEU A 79 -11.74 12.23 -3.90
CA LEU A 79 -11.32 11.29 -4.94
C LEU A 79 -12.04 11.65 -6.24
N ARG A 80 -11.27 12.05 -7.25
CA ARG A 80 -11.77 12.30 -8.60
C ARG A 80 -11.17 11.29 -9.56
N VAL A 81 -12.01 10.49 -10.18
CA VAL A 81 -11.60 9.60 -11.26
C VAL A 81 -11.92 10.31 -12.58
N THR A 82 -10.90 10.56 -13.38
CA THR A 82 -11.03 11.11 -14.73
C THR A 82 -10.75 9.99 -15.73
N ALA A 83 -11.52 9.94 -16.80
CA ALA A 83 -11.32 9.01 -17.90
C ALA A 83 -11.16 9.80 -19.20
N ASP A 84 -10.20 9.38 -20.03
CA ASP A 84 -9.93 10.01 -21.34
C ASP A 84 -11.00 9.66 -22.39
N VAL A 85 -11.89 8.72 -22.06
CA VAL A 85 -12.99 8.27 -22.90
C VAL A 85 -14.29 8.36 -22.10
N PRO A 86 -15.40 8.81 -22.71
CA PRO A 86 -16.69 8.83 -22.04
C PRO A 86 -17.03 7.44 -21.49
N LEU A 87 -17.34 7.36 -20.20
CA LEU A 87 -17.85 6.13 -19.62
C LEU A 87 -19.24 5.85 -20.18
N PRO A 88 -19.58 4.57 -20.45
CA PRO A 88 -20.94 4.19 -20.83
C PRO A 88 -21.98 4.75 -19.84
N PRO A 89 -23.20 5.09 -20.31
CA PRO A 89 -24.27 5.50 -19.43
C PRO A 89 -24.50 4.44 -18.33
N ASN A 90 -24.74 4.88 -17.09
CA ASN A 90 -24.91 4.02 -15.90
C ASN A 90 -23.66 3.25 -15.45
N THR A 91 -22.46 3.68 -15.83
CA THR A 91 -21.23 3.17 -15.21
C THR A 91 -21.12 3.71 -13.78
N HIS A 92 -21.19 2.81 -12.80
CA HIS A 92 -20.90 3.12 -11.40
C HIS A 92 -19.47 2.67 -11.09
N ILE A 93 -18.62 3.60 -10.65
CA ILE A 93 -17.31 3.25 -10.10
C ILE A 93 -17.56 2.79 -8.66
N GLU A 94 -17.45 1.50 -8.43
CA GLU A 94 -17.51 0.91 -7.10
C GLU A 94 -16.08 0.77 -6.56
N ILE A 95 -15.84 1.33 -5.39
CA ILE A 95 -14.59 1.15 -4.66
C ILE A 95 -14.91 0.23 -3.49
N ASP A 96 -14.62 -1.05 -3.65
CA ASP A 96 -14.76 -2.01 -2.57
C ASP A 96 -13.67 -1.74 -1.52
N VAL A 97 -14.10 -1.30 -0.34
CA VAL A 97 -13.25 -1.02 0.83
C VAL A 97 -13.40 -2.10 1.89
N THR A 98 -14.05 -3.21 1.56
CA THR A 98 -14.22 -4.37 2.44
C THR A 98 -12.93 -5.20 2.40
N PRO A 99 -12.31 -5.48 3.55
CA PRO A 99 -11.04 -6.22 3.62
C PRO A 99 -11.18 -7.71 3.33
#